data_AF-A0A8J5PNB5-F1
#
_entry.id   AF-A0A8J5PNB5-F1
#
_cell.length_a   1.000
_cell.length_b   1.000
_cell.length_c   1.000
_cell.angle_alpha   90.00
_cell.angle_beta   90.00
_cell.angle_gamma   90.00
#
_symmetry.space_group_name_H-M   'P 1'
#
loop_
_entity.id
_entity.type
_entity.pdbx_description
1 polymer ?
#
loop_
_entity_poly.entity_id
_entity_poly.type
_entity_poly.pdbx_seq_one_letter_code
_entity_poly.pdbx_strand_id
1 'polypeptide(L)'
;MKLTTAAALLALSPLTEATKPPVSSKKLQKLITEKGLMHNLKKLNDIAYANGGNRAFGLPGYAASVDFIYHEISKLKGFKTWKQDFPANFTQTLAAEVTVDDETFRTVALTYTPSTSEDGVTAELVHGPEGEAACDAANYEGLDVEGKVVLVERGLCPDGTTFAGKVKPAAAAGAQVVVIYSVRRTFITTITSYHDNLN
;
A
#
# COMPACT_ATOMS: atom_id res chain seq x y z
N MET A 1 -25.61 -30.96 -82.86
CA MET A 1 -24.29 -31.58 -82.61
C MET A 1 -23.79 -31.06 -81.26
N LYS A 2 -23.23 -31.95 -80.43
CA LYS A 2 -23.17 -31.88 -78.95
C LYS A 2 -22.46 -30.64 -78.39
N LEU A 3 -23.10 -29.97 -77.43
CA LEU A 3 -22.45 -29.07 -76.46
C LEU A 3 -21.62 -29.90 -75.48
N THR A 4 -20.40 -29.46 -75.16
CA THR A 4 -19.68 -29.92 -73.97
C THR A 4 -19.13 -28.71 -73.23
N THR A 5 -19.76 -28.44 -72.09
CA THR A 5 -19.41 -27.42 -71.10
C THR A 5 -18.38 -28.03 -70.14
N ALA A 6 -17.20 -27.43 -70.04
CA ALA A 6 -16.22 -27.79 -69.02
C ALA A 6 -16.51 -27.02 -67.72
N ALA A 7 -16.95 -27.71 -66.69
CA ALA A 7 -17.13 -27.14 -65.35
C ALA A 7 -15.77 -27.11 -64.63
N ALA A 8 -15.27 -25.92 -64.31
CA ALA A 8 -14.11 -25.74 -63.44
C ALA A 8 -14.56 -25.86 -61.97
N LEU A 9 -14.11 -26.91 -61.28
CA LEU A 9 -14.26 -27.02 -59.82
C LEU A 9 -13.32 -26.04 -59.12
N LEU A 10 -13.87 -24.99 -58.52
CA LEU A 10 -13.20 -24.19 -57.51
C LEU A 10 -13.15 -24.99 -56.21
N ALA A 11 -11.96 -25.53 -55.88
CA ALA A 11 -11.72 -26.16 -54.59
C ALA A 11 -11.69 -25.10 -53.48
N LEU A 12 -12.79 -24.94 -52.74
CA LEU A 12 -12.79 -24.23 -51.47
C LEU A 12 -11.96 -25.02 -50.45
N SER A 13 -10.72 -24.59 -50.21
CA SER A 13 -9.95 -25.05 -49.06
C SER A 13 -10.48 -24.32 -47.82
N PRO A 14 -10.95 -25.03 -46.76
CA PRO A 14 -11.35 -24.36 -45.53
C PRO A 14 -10.11 -23.76 -44.89
N LEU A 15 -10.11 -22.43 -44.70
CA LEU A 15 -9.22 -21.74 -43.77
C LEU A 15 -9.52 -22.26 -42.36
N THR A 16 -8.93 -23.38 -42.01
CA THR A 16 -8.85 -23.84 -40.63
C THR A 16 -7.74 -23.00 -40.00
N GLU A 17 -8.13 -21.88 -39.40
CA GLU A 17 -7.25 -21.13 -38.53
C GLU A 17 -6.79 -22.10 -37.43
N ALA A 18 -5.51 -22.46 -37.43
CA ALA A 18 -4.98 -23.48 -36.54
C ALA A 18 -5.16 -23.01 -35.08
N THR A 19 -6.17 -23.55 -34.41
CA THR A 19 -6.42 -23.27 -33.00
C THR A 19 -5.30 -23.86 -32.16
N LYS A 20 -4.66 -23.04 -31.32
CA LYS A 20 -3.60 -23.51 -30.43
C LYS A 20 -4.19 -24.55 -29.47
N PRO A 21 -3.44 -25.62 -29.11
CA PRO A 21 -3.94 -26.63 -28.20
C PRO A 21 -4.28 -26.00 -26.84
N PRO A 22 -5.31 -26.50 -26.14
CA PRO A 22 -5.70 -26.00 -24.83
C PRO A 22 -4.55 -26.14 -23.84
N VAL A 23 -4.41 -25.14 -22.97
CA VAL A 23 -3.37 -25.08 -21.96
C VAL A 23 -3.61 -26.16 -20.91
N SER A 24 -2.59 -26.95 -20.60
CA SER A 24 -2.66 -27.97 -19.54
C SER A 24 -2.18 -27.40 -18.22
N SER A 25 -3.06 -27.38 -17.21
CA SER A 25 -2.74 -26.93 -15.85
C SER A 25 -1.54 -27.69 -15.26
N LYS A 26 -1.50 -29.02 -15.37
CA LYS A 26 -0.37 -29.84 -14.91
C LYS A 26 0.95 -29.50 -15.61
N LYS A 27 0.92 -29.19 -16.91
CA LYS A 27 2.13 -28.80 -17.64
C LYS A 27 2.61 -27.42 -17.20
N LEU A 28 1.71 -26.46 -16.99
CA LEU A 28 2.08 -25.13 -16.49
C LEU A 28 2.67 -25.18 -15.08
N GLN A 29 2.04 -25.91 -14.16
CA GLN A 29 2.54 -26.03 -12.78
C GLN A 29 3.95 -26.62 -12.75
N LYS A 30 4.26 -27.58 -13.63
CA LYS A 30 5.62 -28.15 -13.76
C LYS A 30 6.68 -27.15 -14.20
N LEU A 31 6.30 -26.02 -14.81
CA LEU A 31 7.24 -24.95 -15.18
C LEU A 31 7.60 -24.06 -13.98
N ILE A 32 6.81 -24.11 -12.89
CA ILE A 32 7.11 -23.40 -11.64
C ILE A 32 8.13 -24.25 -10.88
N THR A 33 9.37 -23.79 -10.85
CA THR A 33 10.47 -24.49 -10.18
C THR A 33 10.98 -23.66 -9.00
N GLU A 34 11.32 -24.32 -7.91
CA GLU A 34 11.94 -23.68 -6.74
C GLU A 34 13.19 -22.89 -7.14
N LYS A 35 14.06 -23.48 -7.97
CA LYS A 35 15.26 -22.82 -8.49
C LYS A 35 14.94 -21.52 -9.24
N GLY A 36 13.89 -21.52 -10.07
CA GLY A 36 13.45 -20.32 -10.79
C GLY A 36 12.90 -19.25 -9.85
N LEU A 37 12.09 -19.64 -8.87
CA LEU A 37 11.55 -18.73 -7.85
C LEU A 37 12.68 -18.10 -7.03
N MET A 38 13.63 -18.90 -6.55
CA MET A 38 14.77 -18.44 -5.77
C MET A 38 15.70 -17.52 -6.56
N HIS A 39 15.89 -17.78 -7.86
CA HIS A 39 16.62 -16.87 -8.74
C HIS A 39 15.98 -15.47 -8.78
N ASN A 40 14.66 -15.41 -9.01
CA ASN A 40 13.93 -14.14 -9.07
C ASN A 40 13.95 -13.42 -7.71
N LEU A 41 13.76 -14.15 -6.60
CA LEU A 41 13.86 -13.59 -5.26
C LEU A 41 15.23 -12.98 -5.01
N LYS A 42 16.31 -13.67 -5.39
CA LYS A 42 17.67 -13.14 -5.25
C LYS A 42 17.85 -11.87 -6.08
N LYS A 43 17.41 -11.84 -7.33
CA LYS A 43 17.53 -10.64 -8.20
C LYS A 43 16.79 -9.44 -7.61
N LEU A 44 15.55 -9.64 -7.15
CA LEU A 44 14.79 -8.58 -6.50
C LEU A 44 15.46 -8.14 -5.18
N ASN A 45 16.03 -9.05 -4.41
CA ASN A 45 16.75 -8.69 -3.20
C ASN A 45 18.04 -7.92 -3.48
N ASP A 46 18.80 -8.33 -4.50
CA ASP A 46 20.00 -7.61 -4.97
C ASP A 46 19.63 -6.17 -5.40
N ILE A 47 18.50 -6.00 -6.12
CA ILE A 47 17.96 -4.67 -6.47
C ILE A 47 17.67 -3.85 -5.22
N ALA A 48 17.06 -4.45 -4.18
CA ALA A 48 16.78 -3.75 -2.93
C ALA A 48 18.06 -3.26 -2.27
N TYR A 49 19.06 -4.13 -2.10
CA TYR A 49 20.33 -3.75 -1.47
C TYR A 49 21.08 -2.66 -2.23
N ALA A 50 21.05 -2.70 -3.58
CA ALA A 50 21.66 -1.65 -4.40
C ALA A 50 20.93 -0.30 -4.31
N ASN A 51 19.70 -0.26 -3.77
CA ASN A 51 18.85 0.93 -3.73
C ASN A 51 18.38 1.27 -2.31
N GLY A 52 19.29 1.26 -1.34
CA GLY A 52 18.98 1.66 0.04
C GLY A 52 18.16 0.64 0.82
N GLY A 53 18.26 -0.65 0.44
CA GLY A 53 17.65 -1.78 1.16
C GLY A 53 16.15 -1.99 0.91
N ASN A 54 15.52 -1.28 -0.04
CA ASN A 54 14.08 -1.35 -0.25
C ASN A 54 13.68 -1.26 -1.74
N ARG A 55 12.39 -1.53 -2.01
CA ARG A 55 11.76 -1.44 -3.34
C ARG A 55 10.39 -0.77 -3.26
N ALA A 56 10.23 0.20 -2.36
CA ALA A 56 8.96 0.91 -2.18
C ALA A 56 8.66 1.77 -3.42
N PHE A 57 7.38 1.86 -3.80
CA PHE A 57 6.97 2.70 -4.94
C PHE A 57 7.38 4.16 -4.69
N GLY A 58 7.72 4.88 -5.76
CA GLY A 58 8.28 6.24 -5.65
C GLY A 58 9.79 6.29 -5.37
N LEU A 59 10.45 5.16 -5.07
CA LEU A 59 11.90 5.10 -4.84
C LEU A 59 12.65 4.36 -5.97
N PRO A 60 13.97 4.60 -6.14
CA PRO A 60 14.77 3.99 -7.22
C PRO A 60 14.70 2.45 -7.29
N GLY A 61 14.61 1.77 -6.14
CA GLY A 61 14.49 0.31 -6.09
C GLY A 61 13.21 -0.23 -6.72
N TYR A 62 12.11 0.53 -6.69
CA TYR A 62 10.87 0.18 -7.39
C TYR A 62 11.06 0.28 -8.90
N ALA A 63 11.63 1.38 -9.40
CA ALA A 63 11.88 1.57 -10.83
C ALA A 63 12.75 0.44 -11.40
N ALA A 64 13.85 0.11 -10.71
CA ALA A 64 14.72 -1.00 -11.10
C ALA A 64 14.00 -2.37 -11.07
N SER A 65 13.07 -2.56 -10.13
CA SER A 65 12.25 -3.78 -10.07
C SER A 65 11.28 -3.89 -11.24
N VAL A 66 10.62 -2.78 -11.60
CA VAL A 66 9.73 -2.71 -12.77
C VAL A 66 10.52 -3.02 -14.04
N ASP A 67 11.73 -2.46 -14.18
CA ASP A 67 12.61 -2.74 -15.32
C ASP A 67 13.01 -4.21 -15.41
N PHE A 68 13.42 -4.81 -14.29
CA PHE A 68 13.75 -6.23 -14.23
C PHE A 68 12.57 -7.11 -14.67
N ILE A 69 11.39 -6.90 -14.08
CA ILE A 69 10.19 -7.68 -14.40
C ILE A 69 9.78 -7.49 -15.86
N TYR A 70 9.74 -6.24 -16.32
CA TYR A 70 9.42 -5.91 -17.70
C TYR A 70 10.38 -6.59 -18.68
N HIS A 71 11.68 -6.58 -18.38
CA HIS A 71 12.70 -7.22 -19.20
C HIS A 71 12.54 -8.74 -19.24
N GLU A 72 12.31 -9.40 -18.10
CA GLU A 72 12.11 -10.86 -18.07
C GLU A 72 10.87 -11.30 -18.85
N ILE A 73 9.76 -10.56 -18.72
CA ILE A 73 8.53 -10.87 -19.47
C ILE A 73 8.72 -10.58 -20.97
N SER A 74 9.46 -9.53 -21.33
CA SER A 74 9.70 -9.17 -22.74
C SER A 74 10.53 -10.21 -23.51
N LYS A 75 11.25 -11.10 -22.80
CA LYS A 75 11.93 -12.25 -23.43
C LYS A 75 10.95 -13.34 -23.89
N LEU A 76 9.73 -13.36 -23.36
CA LEU A 76 8.76 -14.41 -23.63
C LEU A 76 8.04 -14.17 -24.96
N LYS A 77 7.87 -15.24 -25.74
CA LYS A 77 7.11 -15.19 -27.00
C LYS A 77 5.61 -15.27 -26.71
N GLY A 78 4.82 -14.56 -27.51
CA GLY A 78 3.36 -14.59 -27.43
C GLY A 78 2.75 -13.64 -26.39
N PHE A 79 3.57 -12.80 -25.75
CA PHE A 79 3.11 -11.72 -24.88
C PHE A 79 3.31 -10.37 -25.57
N LYS A 80 2.35 -9.46 -25.39
CA LYS A 80 2.50 -8.03 -25.67
C LYS A 80 2.61 -7.34 -24.31
N THR A 81 3.76 -6.74 -24.02
CA THR A 81 4.08 -6.22 -22.69
C THR A 81 4.28 -4.71 -22.75
N TRP A 82 3.70 -3.98 -21.80
CA TRP A 82 3.90 -2.54 -21.61
C TRP A 82 3.89 -2.21 -20.12
N LYS A 83 4.44 -1.04 -19.76
CA LYS A 83 4.32 -0.48 -18.41
C LYS A 83 3.10 0.45 -18.39
N GLN A 84 2.29 0.34 -17.33
CA GLN A 84 1.15 1.23 -17.12
C GLN A 84 1.43 2.07 -15.89
N ASP A 85 1.68 3.35 -16.10
CA ASP A 85 1.86 4.31 -15.01
C ASP A 85 0.49 4.76 -14.50
N PHE A 86 0.39 4.95 -13.19
CA PHE A 86 -0.78 5.51 -12.53
C PHE A 86 -0.34 6.33 -11.30
N PRO A 87 -1.08 7.40 -10.97
CA PRO A 87 -0.76 8.19 -9.78
C PRO A 87 -1.09 7.41 -8.51
N ALA A 88 -0.26 7.56 -7.48
CA ALA A 88 -0.50 7.05 -6.15
C ALA A 88 0.04 8.04 -5.11
N ASN A 89 -0.65 8.16 -3.97
CA ASN A 89 -0.17 8.99 -2.87
C ASN A 89 1.06 8.32 -2.24
N PHE A 90 2.19 9.02 -2.25
CA PHE A 90 3.42 8.58 -1.60
C PHE A 90 3.61 9.34 -0.30
N THR A 91 4.03 8.65 0.76
CA THR A 91 4.43 9.28 2.01
C THR A 91 5.73 8.68 2.50
N GLN A 92 6.57 9.54 3.04
CA GLN A 92 7.84 9.17 3.66
C GLN A 92 7.96 9.92 4.98
N THR A 93 8.17 9.18 6.06
CA THR A 93 8.51 9.75 7.35
C THR A 93 9.98 10.13 7.35
N LEU A 94 10.27 11.42 7.54
CA LEU A 94 11.65 11.92 7.66
C LEU A 94 12.13 11.88 9.12
N ALA A 95 11.23 12.21 10.06
CA ALA A 95 11.45 12.12 11.50
C ALA A 95 10.12 11.78 12.21
N ALA A 96 10.21 11.08 13.34
CA ALA A 96 9.07 10.82 14.21
C ALA A 96 9.58 10.54 15.64
N GLU A 97 9.21 11.40 16.58
CA GLU A 97 9.59 11.31 17.98
C GLU A 97 8.41 11.74 18.85
N VAL A 98 8.27 11.09 20.01
CA VAL A 98 7.34 11.52 21.07
C VAL A 98 8.09 11.43 22.38
N THR A 99 8.03 12.51 23.15
CA THR A 99 8.66 12.60 24.47
C THR A 99 7.62 13.01 25.50
N VAL A 100 7.63 12.38 26.68
CA VAL A 100 6.79 12.72 27.83
C VAL A 100 7.70 12.74 29.05
N ASP A 101 7.72 13.84 29.81
CA ASP A 101 8.55 14.01 31.02
C ASP A 101 10.02 13.56 30.83
N ASP A 102 10.65 14.03 29.75
CA ASP A 102 12.02 13.70 29.33
C ASP A 102 12.27 12.23 28.93
N GLU A 103 11.23 11.39 28.89
CA GLU A 103 11.30 10.03 28.35
C GLU A 103 10.88 10.00 26.88
N THR A 104 11.79 9.55 26.00
CA THR A 104 11.50 9.36 24.57
C THR A 104 10.93 7.97 24.30
N PHE A 105 9.79 7.94 23.61
CA PHE A 105 9.10 6.70 23.25
C PHE A 105 9.45 6.27 21.83
N ARG A 106 9.51 4.94 21.62
CA ARG A 106 9.62 4.38 20.27
C ARG A 106 8.34 4.68 19.50
N THR A 107 8.46 5.58 18.54
CA THR A 107 7.34 6.11 17.77
C THR A 107 7.38 5.62 16.32
N VAL A 108 6.20 5.37 15.78
CA VAL A 108 5.98 5.15 14.35
C VAL A 108 4.92 6.14 13.88
N ALA A 109 5.27 6.97 12.89
CA ALA A 109 4.31 7.84 12.23
C ALA A 109 3.33 7.01 11.38
N LEU A 110 2.04 7.30 11.46
CA LEU A 110 1.06 6.70 10.57
C LEU A 110 1.24 7.18 9.13
N THR A 111 1.07 6.28 8.17
CA THR A 111 1.00 6.63 6.75
C THR A 111 -0.10 7.67 6.55
N TYR A 112 0.21 8.74 5.81
CA TYR A 112 -0.66 9.90 5.58
C TYR A 112 -0.89 10.83 6.77
N THR A 113 -0.15 10.68 7.89
CA THR A 113 -0.11 11.73 8.91
C THR A 113 0.49 13.01 8.31
N PRO A 114 -0.09 14.20 8.57
CA PRO A 114 0.62 15.45 8.36
C PRO A 114 1.84 15.53 9.28
N SER A 115 2.79 16.39 8.89
CA SER A 115 3.96 16.71 9.72
C SER A 115 3.63 17.84 10.70
N THR A 116 4.33 17.87 11.82
CA THR A 116 4.48 19.09 12.63
C THR A 116 5.43 20.08 11.94
N SER A 117 5.57 21.29 12.48
CA SER A 117 6.75 22.12 12.19
C SER A 117 8.04 21.41 12.63
N GLU A 118 9.20 21.92 12.20
CA GLU A 118 10.51 21.41 12.63
C GLU A 118 10.70 21.50 14.15
N ASP A 119 10.11 22.51 14.79
CA ASP A 119 10.11 22.69 16.25
C ASP A 119 9.22 21.67 16.98
N GLY A 120 8.41 20.90 16.26
CA GLY A 120 7.46 19.95 16.83
C GLY A 120 6.22 20.62 17.44
N VAL A 121 5.48 19.84 18.23
CA VAL A 121 4.31 20.29 19.00
C VAL A 121 4.51 19.85 20.44
N THR A 122 4.36 20.80 21.38
CA THR A 122 4.32 20.53 22.81
C THR A 122 2.98 21.01 23.35
N ALA A 123 2.17 20.07 23.84
CA ALA A 123 0.89 20.37 24.47
C ALA A 123 0.64 19.38 25.62
N GLU A 124 -0.35 19.68 26.45
CA GLU A 124 -0.77 18.79 27.54
C GLU A 124 -1.24 17.44 26.97
N LEU A 125 -0.86 16.35 27.64
CA LEU A 125 -1.31 15.00 27.31
C LEU A 125 -2.60 14.69 28.05
N VAL A 126 -3.65 14.35 27.31
CA VAL A 126 -4.96 13.96 27.86
C VAL A 126 -5.36 12.59 27.38
N HIS A 127 -6.02 11.83 28.25
CA HIS A 127 -6.55 10.53 27.90
C HIS A 127 -7.88 10.68 27.14
N GLY A 128 -7.97 10.09 25.95
CA GLY A 128 -9.21 10.03 25.19
C GLY A 128 -10.17 8.96 25.74
N PRO A 129 -11.32 8.75 25.08
CA PRO A 129 -12.22 7.67 25.44
C PRO A 129 -11.56 6.29 25.30
N GLU A 130 -11.99 5.34 26.13
CA GLU A 130 -11.41 3.99 26.18
C GLU A 130 -11.94 3.08 25.06
N GLY A 131 -11.10 2.15 24.59
CA GLY A 131 -11.51 1.09 23.67
C GLY A 131 -12.29 1.62 22.47
N GLU A 132 -13.40 0.97 22.12
CA GLU A 132 -14.26 1.36 20.98
C GLU A 132 -14.89 2.75 21.12
N ALA A 133 -14.99 3.31 22.33
CA ALA A 133 -15.58 4.63 22.54
C ALA A 133 -14.79 5.74 21.83
N ALA A 134 -13.47 5.58 21.67
CA ALA A 134 -12.63 6.53 20.93
C ALA A 134 -12.94 6.59 19.42
N CYS A 135 -13.81 5.70 18.92
CA CYS A 135 -14.23 5.67 17.52
C CYS A 135 -15.41 6.60 17.21
N ASP A 136 -16.03 7.20 18.23
CA ASP A 136 -17.19 8.08 18.07
C ASP A 136 -16.85 9.48 18.58
N ALA A 137 -17.12 10.49 17.75
CA ALA A 137 -16.85 11.89 18.08
C ALA A 137 -17.71 12.37 19.26
N ALA A 138 -18.93 11.84 19.43
CA ALA A 138 -19.80 12.21 20.54
C ALA A 138 -19.19 11.85 21.91
N ASN A 139 -18.33 10.83 21.97
CA ASN A 139 -17.68 10.44 23.22
C ASN A 139 -16.54 11.39 23.64
N TYR A 140 -16.19 12.37 22.82
CA TYR A 140 -15.26 13.45 23.18
C TYR A 140 -15.98 14.68 23.75
N GLU A 141 -17.31 14.73 23.72
CA GLU A 141 -18.07 15.84 24.29
C GLU A 141 -17.81 15.97 25.79
N GLY A 142 -17.41 17.17 26.23
CA GLY A 142 -17.07 17.44 27.63
C GLY A 142 -15.67 16.98 28.05
N LEU A 143 -14.89 16.36 27.15
CA LEU A 143 -13.46 16.15 27.36
C LEU A 143 -12.68 17.39 26.94
N ASP A 144 -11.69 17.76 27.75
CA ASP A 144 -10.79 18.87 27.47
C ASP A 144 -9.65 18.40 26.55
N VAL A 145 -9.95 18.27 25.24
CA VAL A 145 -9.03 17.75 24.21
C VAL A 145 -8.57 18.78 23.18
N GLU A 146 -9.22 19.95 23.13
CA GLU A 146 -8.92 21.02 22.18
C GLU A 146 -7.49 21.53 22.34
N GLY A 147 -6.70 21.53 21.26
CA GLY A 147 -5.31 21.97 21.26
C GLY A 147 -4.34 21.06 22.02
N LYS A 148 -4.76 19.85 22.42
CA LYS A 148 -3.97 18.94 23.25
C LYS A 148 -3.44 17.72 22.47
N VAL A 149 -2.54 16.98 23.12
CA VAL A 149 -2.13 15.65 22.68
C VAL A 149 -3.10 14.63 23.29
N VAL A 150 -3.86 13.93 22.46
CA VAL A 150 -4.84 12.93 22.91
C VAL A 150 -4.24 11.54 22.81
N LEU A 151 -4.20 10.83 23.93
CA LEU A 151 -3.77 9.43 24.02
C LEU A 151 -4.97 8.48 23.90
N VAL A 152 -4.93 7.54 22.97
CA VAL A 152 -5.99 6.54 22.77
C VAL A 152 -5.44 5.14 22.58
N GLU A 153 -6.20 4.14 23.02
CA GLU A 153 -5.84 2.74 22.84
C GLU A 153 -6.00 2.30 21.38
N ARG A 154 -5.01 1.58 20.86
CA ARG A 154 -5.14 0.86 19.58
C ARG A 154 -6.20 -0.24 19.70
N GLY A 155 -7.22 -0.16 18.87
CA GLY A 155 -8.26 -1.19 18.77
C GLY A 155 -8.99 -1.16 17.43
N LEU A 156 -9.86 -2.14 17.22
CA LEU A 156 -10.82 -2.17 16.12
C LEU A 156 -11.99 -1.22 16.45
N CYS A 157 -12.52 -0.54 15.45
CA CYS A 157 -13.76 0.23 15.55
C CYS A 157 -14.94 -0.59 14.99
N PRO A 158 -16.19 -0.30 15.40
CA PRO A 158 -17.36 -1.02 14.92
C PRO A 158 -17.55 -1.02 13.40
N ASP A 159 -17.03 0.00 12.71
CA ASP A 159 -17.04 0.14 11.24
C ASP A 159 -15.92 -0.63 10.53
N GLY A 160 -15.12 -1.40 11.28
CA GLY A 160 -13.98 -2.17 10.77
C GLY A 160 -12.70 -1.36 10.59
N THR A 161 -12.71 -0.06 10.89
CA THR A 161 -11.49 0.76 10.88
C THR A 161 -10.63 0.51 12.13
N THR A 162 -9.39 0.99 12.11
CA THR A 162 -8.49 0.93 13.27
C THR A 162 -7.97 2.33 13.58
N PHE A 163 -6.81 2.69 13.06
CA PHE A 163 -6.20 4.00 13.33
C PHE A 163 -7.08 5.16 12.87
N ALA A 164 -7.57 5.14 11.62
CA ALA A 164 -8.40 6.23 11.10
C ALA A 164 -9.67 6.46 11.94
N GLY A 165 -10.28 5.38 12.45
CA GLY A 165 -11.44 5.45 13.32
C GLY A 165 -11.12 6.06 14.68
N LYS A 166 -9.88 5.98 15.18
CA LYS A 166 -9.46 6.67 16.41
C LYS A 166 -9.09 8.13 16.18
N VAL A 167 -8.41 8.41 15.07
CA VAL A 167 -7.83 9.73 14.80
C VAL A 167 -8.88 10.74 14.40
N LYS A 168 -9.80 10.36 13.51
CA LYS A 168 -10.79 11.30 12.98
C LYS A 168 -11.71 11.88 14.05
N PRO A 169 -12.26 11.10 15.01
CA PRO A 169 -13.05 11.64 16.10
C PRO A 169 -12.27 12.58 17.01
N ALA A 170 -11.05 12.19 17.43
CA ALA A 170 -10.20 13.03 18.27
C ALA A 170 -9.86 14.36 17.59
N ALA A 171 -9.47 14.31 16.30
CA ALA A 171 -9.22 15.49 15.50
C ALA A 171 -10.49 16.36 15.32
N ALA A 172 -11.66 15.75 15.09
CA ALA A 172 -12.91 16.49 14.99
C ALA A 172 -13.29 17.20 16.31
N ALA A 173 -12.81 16.68 17.44
CA ALA A 173 -12.96 17.28 18.77
C ALA A 173 -11.86 18.31 19.11
N GLY A 174 -10.95 18.62 18.18
CA GLY A 174 -9.91 19.65 18.34
C GLY A 174 -8.56 19.16 18.83
N ALA A 175 -8.32 17.84 18.90
CA ALA A 175 -7.00 17.32 19.22
C ALA A 175 -5.95 17.87 18.24
N GLN A 176 -4.80 18.30 18.75
CA GLN A 176 -3.68 18.77 17.92
C GLN A 176 -2.77 17.61 17.49
N VAL A 177 -2.62 16.62 18.36
CA VAL A 177 -1.89 15.37 18.09
C VAL A 177 -2.68 14.22 18.68
N VAL A 178 -2.71 13.09 17.99
CA VAL A 178 -3.27 11.84 18.51
C VAL A 178 -2.14 10.82 18.65
N VAL A 179 -1.95 10.31 19.85
CA VAL A 179 -1.00 9.23 20.15
C VAL A 179 -1.80 7.96 20.38
N ILE A 180 -1.49 6.92 19.62
CA ILE A 180 -2.15 5.62 19.68
C ILE A 180 -1.19 4.60 20.25
N TYR A 181 -1.46 4.10 21.47
CA TYR A 181 -0.61 3.11 22.11
C TYR A 181 -1.14 1.69 21.89
N SER A 182 -0.25 0.69 21.91
CA SER A 182 -0.64 -0.72 21.84
C SER A 182 -0.65 -1.37 23.23
N VAL A 183 -1.71 -2.12 23.55
CA VAL A 183 -1.83 -2.90 24.80
C VAL A 183 -1.04 -4.22 24.82
N ARG A 184 -0.44 -4.60 23.69
CA ARG A 184 0.58 -5.67 23.68
C ARG A 184 1.93 -4.98 23.77
N ARG A 185 2.82 -5.47 24.66
CA ARG A 185 4.17 -4.91 24.84
C ARG A 185 4.90 -4.89 23.50
N THR A 186 4.80 -3.80 22.75
CA THR A 186 5.82 -3.46 21.78
C THR A 186 5.83 -2.00 21.34
N PHE A 187 4.76 -1.29 20.95
CA PHE A 187 4.95 0.01 20.25
C PHE A 187 3.88 1.09 20.49
N ILE A 188 4.31 2.37 20.49
CA ILE A 188 3.46 3.56 20.35
C ILE A 188 3.46 4.01 18.88
N THR A 189 2.30 4.38 18.37
CA THR A 189 2.08 4.86 17.01
C THR A 189 1.45 6.25 17.06
N THR A 190 1.97 7.22 16.33
CA THR A 190 1.57 8.64 16.48
C THR A 190 1.09 9.22 15.15
N ILE A 191 0.15 10.15 15.25
CA ILE A 191 -0.39 10.93 14.14
C ILE A 191 -0.68 12.35 14.61
N THR A 192 -0.22 13.33 13.87
CA THR A 192 -0.56 14.73 14.09
C THR A 192 -1.88 15.02 13.39
N SER A 193 -2.79 15.77 14.01
CA SER A 193 -3.97 16.31 13.33
C SER A 193 -3.66 17.76 12.96
N TYR A 194 -3.54 18.06 11.67
CA TYR A 194 -3.36 19.42 11.21
C TYR A 194 -4.72 20.03 10.86
N HIS A 195 -5.16 21.00 11.65
CA HIS A 195 -6.32 21.84 11.35
C HIS A 195 -5.88 23.00 10.45
N ASP A 196 -5.76 22.76 9.15
CA ASP A 196 -6.09 23.81 8.19
C ASP A 196 -7.34 23.37 7.43
N ASN A 197 -8.33 24.25 7.45
CA ASN A 197 -9.61 24.12 6.78
C ASN A 197 -9.45 23.53 5.38
N LEU A 198 -9.92 22.28 5.21
CA LEU A 198 -10.24 21.73 3.90
C LEU A 198 -11.47 22.50 3.37
N ASN A 199 -11.21 23.62 2.69
CA ASN A 199 -12.10 24.14 1.66
C ASN A 199 -11.79 23.45 0.34
#